data_AF-A0A139TUA9-F1
#
_entry.id   AF-A0A139TUA9-F1
#
_cell.length_a   1.000
_cell.length_b   1.000
_cell.length_c   1.000
_cell.angle_alpha   90.00
_cell.angle_beta   90.00
_cell.angle_gamma   90.00
#
_symmetry.space_group_name_H-M   'P 1'
#
loop_
_entity.id
_entity.type
_entity.pdbx_description
1 polymer ?
#
loop_
_entity_poly.entity_id
_entity_poly.type
_entity_poly.pdbx_seq_one_letter_code
_entity_poly.pdbx_strand_id
1 'polypeptide(L)'
;MSKTRTTTKATDQQVIKDRAEFCQTLDDIARKGVELDTLQAAKEAAMQKVLTDHDPRISELTKDIDRLTKMAEQWAAPRREELFAKGRKSGTTALTTYGYRLGQPSLKPANGWTWAKVVQLLKTTRRKVYLVTKVTPDKEAIRQHVKPHKLAKLGLKIEQVETFYVERSTQRDD
;
A
#
# COMPACT_ATOMS: atom_id res chain seq x y z
N MET A 1 16.89 27.34 -46.43
CA MET A 1 16.00 26.46 -45.66
C MET A 1 16.49 26.41 -44.22
N SER A 2 15.84 27.15 -43.32
CA SER A 2 16.26 27.29 -41.92
C SER A 2 15.94 26.03 -41.13
N LYS A 3 16.94 25.50 -40.42
CA LYS A 3 16.77 24.45 -39.41
C LYS A 3 16.51 25.12 -38.06
N THR A 4 15.28 25.02 -37.58
CA THR A 4 14.88 25.53 -36.26
C THR A 4 15.58 24.72 -35.18
N ARG A 5 16.49 25.37 -34.45
CA ARG A 5 17.24 24.77 -33.34
C ARG A 5 16.50 25.11 -32.05
N THR A 6 15.77 24.14 -31.51
CA THR A 6 15.08 24.29 -30.22
C THR A 6 16.13 24.22 -29.11
N THR A 7 16.41 25.36 -28.47
CA THR A 7 17.34 25.45 -27.33
C THR A 7 16.60 25.18 -26.02
N THR A 8 16.86 24.02 -25.42
CA THR A 8 16.41 23.68 -24.05
C THR A 8 17.39 24.27 -23.02
N LYS A 9 16.86 24.87 -21.96
CA LYS A 9 17.62 25.54 -20.88
C LYS A 9 18.65 24.61 -20.24
N ALA A 10 19.91 25.06 -20.22
CA ALA A 10 21.05 24.36 -19.68
C ALA A 10 20.96 24.16 -18.16
N THR A 11 21.04 22.90 -17.72
CA THR A 11 21.36 22.52 -16.35
C THR A 11 22.59 21.63 -16.41
N ASP A 12 23.80 22.20 -16.38
CA ASP A 12 25.12 21.52 -16.31
C ASP A 12 25.22 20.15 -17.02
N GLN A 13 24.54 20.04 -18.16
CA GLN A 13 24.21 18.76 -18.76
C GLN A 13 25.27 18.47 -19.81
N GLN A 14 25.93 17.32 -19.72
CA GLN A 14 26.62 16.76 -20.88
C GLN A 14 25.62 16.71 -22.04
N VAL A 15 25.84 17.56 -23.03
CA VAL A 15 24.99 17.63 -24.23
C VAL A 15 25.55 16.62 -25.23
N ILE A 16 24.69 15.68 -25.65
CA ILE A 16 25.00 14.73 -26.73
C ILE A 16 25.28 15.53 -28.02
N LYS A 17 26.45 15.30 -28.63
CA LYS A 17 26.98 16.12 -29.73
C LYS A 17 26.69 15.55 -31.11
N ASP A 18 26.54 14.23 -31.20
CA ASP A 18 26.33 13.53 -32.46
C ASP A 18 25.46 12.27 -32.32
N ARG A 19 25.18 11.64 -33.47
CA ARG A 19 24.33 10.44 -33.54
C ARG A 19 24.99 9.22 -32.91
N ALA A 20 26.31 9.12 -32.91
CA ALA A 20 27.01 7.98 -32.32
C ALA A 20 26.91 8.04 -30.79
N GLU A 21 27.14 9.21 -30.20
CA GLU A 21 26.97 9.47 -28.76
C GLU A 21 25.51 9.26 -28.32
N PHE A 22 24.54 9.62 -29.17
CA PHE A 22 23.13 9.31 -28.94
C PHE A 22 22.87 7.80 -28.85
N CYS A 23 23.28 7.02 -29.87
CA CYS A 23 23.09 5.56 -29.85
C CYS A 23 23.78 4.91 -28.65
N GLN A 24 25.01 5.31 -28.35
CA GLN A 24 25.76 4.85 -27.19
C GLN A 24 25.02 5.13 -25.88
N THR A 25 24.41 6.32 -25.74
CA THR A 25 23.60 6.67 -24.57
C THR A 25 22.38 5.75 -24.43
N LEU A 26 21.72 5.38 -25.54
CA LEU A 26 20.60 4.43 -25.52
C LEU A 26 21.05 3.04 -25.06
N ASP A 27 22.19 2.56 -25.55
CA ASP A 27 22.77 1.28 -25.14
C ASP A 27 23.17 1.30 -23.65
N ASP A 28 23.68 2.43 -23.16
CA ASP A 28 23.99 2.64 -21.74
C ASP A 28 22.74 2.64 -20.86
N ILE A 29 21.65 3.26 -21.32
CA ILE A 29 20.34 3.18 -20.64
C ILE A 29 19.89 1.72 -20.54
N ALA A 30 20.02 0.94 -21.63
CA ALA A 30 19.67 -0.46 -21.64
C ALA A 30 20.52 -1.28 -20.65
N ARG A 31 21.85 -1.10 -20.66
CA ARG A 31 22.77 -1.78 -19.72
C ARG A 31 22.47 -1.45 -18.27
N LYS A 32 22.26 -0.17 -17.95
CA LYS A 32 21.90 0.28 -16.59
C LYS A 32 20.55 -0.26 -16.15
N GLY A 33 19.60 -0.40 -17.07
CA GLY A 33 18.32 -1.06 -16.80
C GLY A 33 18.50 -2.51 -16.35
N VAL A 34 19.40 -3.27 -16.98
CA VAL A 34 19.69 -4.66 -16.58
C VAL A 34 20.33 -4.74 -15.19
N GLU A 35 21.28 -3.85 -14.90
CA GLU A 35 21.90 -3.74 -13.59
C GLU A 35 20.86 -3.41 -12.50
N LEU A 36 19.96 -2.45 -12.78
CA LEU A 36 18.88 -2.06 -11.88
C LEU A 36 17.95 -3.24 -11.59
N ASP A 37 17.49 -3.95 -12.61
CA ASP A 37 16.60 -5.11 -12.44
C ASP A 37 17.28 -6.22 -11.64
N THR A 38 18.57 -6.47 -11.90
CA THR A 38 19.36 -7.47 -11.17
C THR A 38 19.45 -7.12 -9.68
N LEU A 39 19.72 -5.86 -9.36
CA LEU A 39 19.76 -5.39 -7.97
C LEU A 39 18.37 -5.45 -7.30
N GLN A 40 17.30 -5.13 -8.03
CA GLN A 40 15.94 -5.25 -7.53
C GLN A 40 15.58 -6.71 -7.22
N ALA A 41 15.88 -7.62 -8.14
CA ALA A 41 15.65 -9.05 -7.95
C ALA A 41 16.46 -9.60 -6.76
N ALA A 42 17.73 -9.20 -6.61
CA ALA A 42 18.57 -9.59 -5.47
C ALA A 42 18.00 -9.06 -4.14
N LYS A 43 17.53 -7.80 -4.12
CA LYS A 43 16.88 -7.20 -2.96
C LYS A 43 15.60 -7.95 -2.57
N GLU A 44 14.75 -8.27 -3.54
CA GLU A 44 13.50 -9.00 -3.31
C GLU A 44 13.78 -10.42 -2.79
N ALA A 45 14.76 -11.13 -3.36
CA ALA A 45 15.19 -12.43 -2.88
C ALA A 45 15.72 -12.37 -1.45
N ALA A 46 16.51 -11.35 -1.10
CA ALA A 46 16.99 -11.14 0.26
C ALA A 46 15.84 -10.86 1.25
N MET A 47 14.87 -10.03 0.86
CA MET A 47 13.67 -9.77 1.67
C MET A 47 12.88 -11.06 1.89
N GLN A 48 12.67 -11.84 0.83
CA GLN A 48 11.96 -13.10 0.91
C GLN A 48 12.67 -14.11 1.83
N LYS A 49 14.00 -14.12 1.82
CA LYS A 49 14.79 -14.94 2.75
C LYS A 49 14.58 -14.52 4.20
N VAL A 50 14.63 -13.22 4.50
CA VAL A 50 14.38 -12.69 5.86
C VAL A 50 13.00 -13.11 6.37
N LEU A 51 11.96 -13.00 5.53
CA LEU A 51 10.61 -13.46 5.87
C LEU A 51 10.60 -14.98 6.15
N THR A 52 11.20 -15.77 5.26
CA THR A 52 11.25 -17.22 5.38
C THR A 52 11.96 -17.68 6.66
N ASP A 53 13.05 -17.01 7.03
CA ASP A 53 13.87 -17.38 8.20
C ASP A 53 13.19 -17.00 9.53
N HIS A 54 12.42 -15.90 9.57
CA HIS A 54 11.87 -15.36 10.82
C HIS A 54 10.39 -15.61 11.04
N ASP A 55 9.56 -15.61 9.99
CA ASP A 55 8.10 -15.76 10.12
C ASP A 55 7.67 -17.06 10.83
N PRO A 56 8.34 -18.22 10.64
CA PRO A 56 7.99 -19.43 11.38
C PRO A 56 8.16 -19.26 12.89
N ARG A 57 9.30 -18.69 13.32
CA ARG A 57 9.59 -18.49 14.75
C ARG A 57 8.72 -17.40 15.36
N ILE A 58 8.45 -16.33 14.62
CA ILE A 58 7.50 -15.28 15.02
C ILE A 58 6.10 -15.90 15.23
N SER A 59 5.65 -16.73 14.29
CA SER A 59 4.35 -17.41 14.36
C SER A 59 4.27 -18.37 15.54
N GLU A 60 5.31 -19.17 15.78
CA GLU A 60 5.41 -20.07 16.91
C GLU A 60 5.34 -19.32 18.25
N LEU A 61 6.21 -18.31 18.44
CA LEU A 61 6.23 -17.51 19.66
C LEU A 61 4.91 -16.77 19.89
N THR A 62 4.27 -16.27 18.83
CA THR A 62 2.95 -15.63 18.92
C THR A 62 1.91 -16.61 19.42
N LYS A 63 1.88 -17.84 18.87
CA LYS A 63 0.96 -18.89 19.32
C LYS A 63 1.22 -19.31 20.77
N ASP A 64 2.48 -19.42 21.17
CA ASP A 64 2.86 -19.76 22.54
C ASP A 64 2.46 -18.67 23.53
N ILE A 65 2.70 -17.39 23.20
CA ILE A 65 2.26 -16.25 24.01
C ILE A 65 0.73 -16.26 24.14
N ASP A 66 0.00 -16.48 23.06
CA ASP A 66 -1.47 -16.56 23.09
C ASP A 66 -1.95 -17.73 23.96
N ARG A 67 -1.31 -18.89 23.86
CA ARG A 67 -1.62 -20.06 24.69
C ARG A 67 -1.40 -19.76 26.17
N LEU A 68 -0.23 -19.21 26.52
CA LEU A 68 0.12 -18.85 27.89
C LEU A 68 -0.83 -17.78 28.45
N THR A 69 -1.18 -16.80 27.63
CA THR A 69 -2.15 -15.75 28.00
C THR A 69 -3.51 -16.34 28.31
N LYS A 70 -4.02 -17.25 27.46
CA LYS A 70 -5.29 -17.95 27.70
C LYS A 70 -5.26 -18.80 28.97
N MET A 71 -4.16 -19.51 29.24
CA MET A 71 -3.99 -20.29 30.47
C MET A 71 -4.02 -19.37 31.71
N ALA A 72 -3.31 -18.24 31.65
CA ALA A 72 -3.32 -17.26 32.73
C ALA A 72 -4.73 -16.65 32.93
N GLU A 73 -5.45 -16.34 31.85
CA GLU A 73 -6.82 -15.82 31.92
C GLU A 73 -7.79 -16.84 32.51
N GLN A 74 -7.71 -18.12 32.13
CA GLN A 74 -8.54 -19.20 32.68
C GLN A 74 -8.37 -19.33 34.20
N TRP A 75 -7.14 -19.16 34.71
CA TRP A 75 -6.89 -19.19 36.14
C TRP A 75 -7.36 -17.92 36.84
N ALA A 76 -7.16 -16.75 36.22
CA ALA A 76 -7.45 -15.44 36.78
C ALA A 76 -8.95 -15.08 36.79
N ALA A 77 -9.70 -15.50 35.76
CA ALA A 77 -11.12 -15.16 35.60
C ALA A 77 -11.99 -15.51 36.83
N PRO A 78 -11.94 -16.73 37.40
CA PRO A 78 -12.71 -17.06 38.61
C PRO A 78 -12.12 -16.46 39.90
N ARG A 79 -10.85 -16.03 39.89
CA ARG A 79 -10.10 -15.56 41.08
C ARG A 79 -9.86 -14.06 41.07
N ARG A 80 -10.74 -13.31 40.41
CA ARG A 80 -10.57 -11.88 40.22
C ARG A 80 -10.47 -11.11 41.55
N GLU A 81 -11.31 -11.47 42.52
CA GLU A 81 -11.34 -10.82 43.84
C GLU A 81 -10.13 -11.17 44.71
N GLU A 82 -9.54 -12.35 44.51
CA GLU A 82 -8.28 -12.76 45.16
C GLU A 82 -7.07 -12.05 44.53
N LEU A 83 -7.08 -11.87 43.21
CA LEU A 83 -5.98 -11.27 42.45
C LEU A 83 -5.85 -9.76 42.64
N PHE A 84 -6.96 -9.05 42.86
CA PHE A 84 -6.93 -7.60 42.99
C PHE A 84 -7.54 -7.14 44.30
N ALA A 85 -6.75 -6.39 45.08
CA ALA A 85 -7.27 -5.65 46.22
C ALA A 85 -8.46 -4.76 45.82
N LYS A 86 -9.40 -4.54 46.74
CA LYS A 86 -10.64 -3.79 46.51
C LYS A 86 -10.38 -2.47 45.78
N GLY A 87 -11.03 -2.29 44.63
CA GLY A 87 -10.90 -1.09 43.79
C GLY A 87 -9.74 -1.11 42.79
N ARG A 88 -8.84 -2.10 42.81
CA ARG A 88 -7.79 -2.28 41.80
C ARG A 88 -8.24 -3.25 40.70
N LYS A 89 -7.68 -3.08 39.50
CA LYS A 89 -7.93 -3.96 38.33
C LYS A 89 -6.64 -4.48 37.70
N SER A 90 -5.49 -4.21 38.32
CA SER A 90 -4.17 -4.59 37.83
C SER A 90 -3.23 -4.90 38.97
N GLY A 91 -2.23 -5.74 38.68
CA GLY A 91 -1.12 -6.09 39.54
C GLY A 91 0.17 -6.21 38.72
N THR A 92 1.31 -6.33 39.40
CA THR A 92 2.62 -6.41 38.77
C THR A 92 3.40 -7.60 39.32
N THR A 93 4.19 -8.23 38.46
CA THR A 93 5.28 -9.13 38.84
C THR A 93 6.62 -8.40 38.64
N ALA A 94 7.74 -9.08 38.80
CA ALA A 94 9.06 -8.51 38.51
C ALA A 94 9.22 -8.06 37.04
N LEU A 95 8.49 -8.69 36.10
CA LEU A 95 8.69 -8.50 34.65
C LEU A 95 7.43 -8.05 33.90
N THR A 96 6.24 -8.12 34.51
CA THR A 96 4.97 -7.96 33.79
C THR A 96 3.95 -7.18 34.62
N THR A 97 3.14 -6.37 33.95
CA THR A 97 1.88 -5.85 34.51
C THR A 97 0.72 -6.64 33.92
N TYR A 98 -0.17 -7.14 34.77
CA TYR A 98 -1.37 -7.87 34.36
C TYR A 98 -2.60 -7.19 34.95
N GLY A 99 -3.75 -7.38 34.32
CA GLY A 99 -4.98 -6.75 34.78
C GLY A 99 -6.06 -6.73 33.72
N TYR A 100 -7.22 -6.24 34.12
CA TYR A 100 -8.38 -6.11 33.27
C TYR A 100 -8.62 -4.65 32.94
N ARG A 101 -8.58 -4.33 31.65
CA ARG A 101 -8.88 -3.00 31.12
C ARG A 101 -10.15 -3.05 30.28
N LEU A 102 -10.92 -1.97 30.32
CA LEU A 102 -11.94 -1.72 29.32
C LEU A 102 -11.25 -1.06 28.13
N GLY A 103 -11.24 -1.74 27.00
CA GLY A 103 -10.83 -1.13 25.74
C GLY A 103 -11.82 -0.03 25.31
N GLN A 104 -11.42 0.78 24.34
CA GLN A 104 -12.35 1.69 23.69
C GLN A 104 -13.52 0.88 23.10
N PRO A 105 -14.78 1.28 23.32
CA PRO A 105 -15.91 0.64 22.68
C PRO A 105 -15.71 0.60 21.16
N SER A 106 -15.75 -0.60 20.60
CA SER A 106 -15.61 -0.81 19.15
C SER A 106 -16.92 -1.33 18.58
N LEU A 107 -17.31 -0.81 17.43
CA LEU A 107 -18.48 -1.31 16.71
C LEU A 107 -18.07 -2.58 15.95
N LYS A 108 -18.79 -3.67 16.20
CA LYS A 108 -18.66 -4.93 15.46
C LYS A 108 -20.03 -5.35 14.92
N PRO A 109 -20.11 -6.03 13.77
CA PRO A 109 -21.36 -6.63 13.32
C PRO A 109 -21.85 -7.64 14.37
N ALA A 110 -23.16 -7.69 14.58
CA ALA A 110 -23.76 -8.72 15.42
C ALA A 110 -23.53 -10.13 14.82
N ASN A 111 -23.71 -11.18 15.62
CA ASN A 111 -23.54 -12.56 15.15
C ASN A 111 -24.39 -12.83 13.88
N GLY A 112 -23.77 -13.39 12.84
CA GLY A 112 -24.42 -13.64 11.54
C GLY A 112 -24.53 -12.43 10.60
N TRP A 113 -24.07 -11.25 11.02
CA TRP A 113 -24.02 -10.05 10.19
C TRP A 113 -22.63 -9.82 9.58
N THR A 114 -22.62 -9.19 8.41
CA THR A 114 -21.40 -8.67 7.79
C THR A 114 -21.52 -7.15 7.66
N TRP A 115 -20.41 -6.45 7.57
CA TRP A 115 -20.41 -5.01 7.31
C TRP A 115 -21.16 -4.66 6.02
N ALA A 116 -21.12 -5.52 5.00
CA ALA A 116 -21.89 -5.33 3.77
C ALA A 116 -23.41 -5.33 4.03
N LYS A 117 -23.93 -6.27 4.83
CA LYS A 117 -25.35 -6.29 5.23
C LYS A 117 -25.72 -5.06 6.06
N VAL A 118 -24.83 -4.62 6.96
CA VAL A 118 -25.01 -3.38 7.75
C VAL A 118 -25.10 -2.16 6.83
N VAL A 119 -24.20 -2.05 5.84
CA VAL A 119 -24.21 -0.96 4.85
C VAL A 119 -25.52 -0.98 4.05
N GLN A 120 -25.99 -2.14 3.59
CA GLN A 120 -27.28 -2.25 2.88
C GLN A 120 -28.44 -1.78 3.75
N LEU A 121 -28.49 -2.17 5.02
CA LEU A 121 -29.54 -1.75 5.95
C LEU A 121 -29.48 -0.23 6.23
N LEU A 122 -28.28 0.34 6.39
CA LEU A 122 -28.10 1.77 6.55
C LEU A 122 -28.56 2.56 5.31
N LYS A 123 -28.45 1.95 4.11
CA LYS A 123 -28.98 2.53 2.86
C LYS A 123 -30.51 2.50 2.78
N THR A 124 -31.17 1.48 3.33
CA THR A 124 -32.64 1.35 3.26
C THR A 124 -33.38 2.03 4.42
N THR A 125 -32.67 2.37 5.49
CA THR A 125 -33.24 3.04 6.67
C THR A 125 -32.98 4.55 6.68
N ARG A 126 -33.58 5.27 7.64
CA ARG A 126 -33.33 6.72 7.87
C ARG A 126 -31.92 7.02 8.43
N ARG A 127 -31.01 6.04 8.44
CA ARG A 127 -29.67 6.12 9.05
C ARG A 127 -28.55 6.32 8.02
N LYS A 128 -28.88 6.79 6.81
CA LYS A 128 -27.92 7.11 5.74
C LYS A 128 -26.82 8.08 6.17
N VAL A 129 -27.05 8.92 7.19
CA VAL A 129 -26.08 9.87 7.75
C VAL A 129 -24.79 9.22 8.24
N TYR A 130 -24.82 7.92 8.60
CA TYR A 130 -23.63 7.20 9.06
C TYR A 130 -22.81 6.57 7.92
N LEU A 131 -23.23 6.74 6.66
CA LEU A 131 -22.49 6.24 5.50
C LEU A 131 -21.54 7.33 4.99
N VAL A 132 -20.27 6.99 4.87
CA VAL A 132 -19.27 7.82 4.19
C VAL A 132 -19.25 7.45 2.71
N THR A 133 -19.43 8.46 1.84
CA THR A 133 -19.37 8.27 0.39
C THR A 133 -18.12 8.95 -0.15
N LYS A 134 -17.27 8.18 -0.84
CA LYS A 134 -16.15 8.72 -1.63
C LYS A 134 -16.59 8.80 -3.08
N VAL A 135 -16.72 10.01 -3.61
CA VAL A 135 -17.05 10.26 -5.02
C VAL A 135 -15.77 10.62 -5.74
N THR A 136 -15.45 9.88 -6.80
CA THR A 136 -14.30 10.13 -7.66
C THR A 136 -14.75 10.13 -9.12
N PRO A 137 -14.18 11.00 -9.98
CA PRO A 137 -14.49 10.97 -11.40
C PRO A 137 -14.03 9.64 -12.00
N ASP A 138 -14.92 8.97 -12.73
CA ASP A 138 -14.54 7.85 -13.57
C ASP A 138 -13.83 8.39 -14.82
N LYS A 139 -12.50 8.47 -14.73
CA LYS A 139 -11.66 9.07 -15.77
C LYS A 139 -11.79 8.33 -17.11
N GLU A 140 -11.97 7.02 -17.06
CA GLU A 140 -12.03 6.20 -18.26
C GLU A 140 -13.40 6.32 -18.94
N ALA A 141 -14.49 6.28 -18.17
CA ALA A 141 -15.82 6.51 -18.74
C ALA A 141 -15.94 7.92 -19.33
N ILE A 142 -15.38 8.94 -18.66
CA ILE A 142 -15.35 10.32 -19.17
C ILE A 142 -14.55 10.40 -20.48
N ARG A 143 -13.36 9.77 -20.53
CA ARG A 143 -12.53 9.73 -21.74
C ARG A 143 -13.25 9.08 -22.92
N GLN A 144 -13.99 7.99 -22.68
CA GLN A 144 -14.68 7.23 -23.72
C GLN A 144 -15.97 7.89 -24.21
N HIS A 145 -16.78 8.47 -23.31
CA HIS A 145 -18.16 8.86 -23.60
C HIS A 145 -18.40 10.37 -23.69
N VAL A 146 -17.51 11.20 -23.17
CA VAL A 146 -17.68 12.66 -23.21
C VAL A 146 -16.96 13.24 -24.42
N LYS A 147 -17.75 13.84 -25.32
CA LYS A 147 -17.20 14.49 -26.53
C LYS A 147 -16.20 15.60 -26.14
N PRO A 148 -15.11 15.80 -26.90
CA PRO A 148 -14.07 16.78 -26.57
C PRO A 148 -14.57 18.20 -26.26
N HIS A 149 -15.53 18.72 -27.03
CA HIS A 149 -16.12 20.06 -26.80
C HIS A 149 -16.94 20.19 -25.50
N LYS A 150 -17.33 19.06 -24.88
CA LYS A 150 -18.01 19.03 -23.57
C LYS A 150 -17.04 18.84 -22.40
N LEU A 151 -15.84 18.30 -22.63
CA LEU A 151 -14.82 18.11 -21.59
C LEU A 151 -14.37 19.44 -21.00
N ALA A 152 -14.19 20.47 -21.84
CA ALA A 152 -13.81 21.81 -21.40
C ALA A 152 -14.82 22.41 -20.40
N LYS A 153 -16.11 22.12 -20.58
CA LYS A 153 -17.18 22.54 -19.65
C LYS A 153 -17.13 21.81 -18.30
N LEU A 154 -16.43 20.68 -18.23
CA LEU A 154 -16.21 19.90 -17.01
C LEU A 154 -14.83 20.18 -16.38
N GLY A 155 -14.06 21.15 -16.91
CA GLY A 155 -12.70 21.44 -16.45
C GLY A 155 -11.68 20.38 -16.85
N LEU A 156 -11.97 19.58 -17.87
CA LEU A 156 -11.12 18.50 -18.35
C LEU A 156 -10.60 18.78 -19.75
N LYS A 157 -9.38 18.36 -20.03
CA LYS A 157 -8.80 18.30 -21.38
C LYS A 157 -8.27 16.89 -21.63
N ILE A 158 -8.39 16.42 -22.86
CA ILE A 158 -7.60 15.28 -23.32
C ILE A 158 -6.26 15.86 -23.77
N GLU A 159 -5.20 15.46 -23.10
CA GLU A 159 -3.84 15.84 -23.43
C GLU A 159 -3.13 14.58 -23.91
N GLN A 160 -2.80 14.54 -25.19
CA GLN A 160 -1.97 13.51 -25.79
C GLN A 160 -0.66 14.19 -26.18
N VAL A 161 0.39 13.89 -25.43
CA VAL A 161 1.73 14.44 -25.65
C VAL A 161 2.58 13.34 -26.24
N GLU A 162 3.24 13.63 -27.35
CA GLU A 162 4.30 12.77 -27.85
C GLU A 162 5.48 12.85 -26.88
N THR A 163 5.85 11.71 -26.30
CA THR A 163 6.95 11.61 -25.35
C THR A 163 8.04 10.73 -25.94
N PHE A 164 9.28 11.19 -25.86
CA PHE A 164 10.44 10.35 -26.15
C PHE A 164 10.45 9.14 -25.21
N TYR A 165 10.73 7.95 -25.76
CA TYR A 165 10.81 6.71 -25.01
C TYR A 165 12.07 5.93 -25.40
N VAL A 166 12.61 5.18 -24.44
CA VAL A 166 13.71 4.24 -24.63
C VAL A 166 13.31 2.96 -23.92
N GLU A 167 13.12 1.89 -24.68
CA GLU A 167 12.78 0.58 -24.16
C GLU A 167 13.86 -0.41 -24.55
N ARG A 168 14.16 -1.33 -23.63
CA ARG A 168 15.10 -2.42 -23.90
C ARG A 168 14.45 -3.39 -24.88
N SER A 169 15.17 -3.76 -25.94
CA SER A 169 14.69 -4.81 -26.84
C SER A 169 14.51 -6.12 -26.07
N THR A 170 13.39 -6.80 -26.30
CA THR A 170 13.10 -8.13 -25.75
C THR A 170 13.45 -9.26 -26.73
N GLN A 171 14.00 -8.95 -27.90
CA GLN A 171 14.42 -9.98 -28.85
C GLN A 171 15.57 -10.78 -28.26
N ARG A 172 15.32 -12.07 -28.02
CA ARG A 172 16.36 -13.06 -27.84
C ARG A 172 16.81 -13.41 -29.26
N ASP A 173 18.07 -13.15 -29.58
CA ASP A 173 18.68 -13.74 -30.76
C ASP A 173 18.76 -15.25 -30.50
N ASP A 174 17.86 -16.01 -31.14
CA ASP A 174 17.89 -17.47 -31.20
C ASP A 174 19.05 -17.97 -32.06
#